data_AF-A0A495IHH1-F1
#
_entry.id   AF-A0A495IHH1-F1
#
_cell.length_a   1.000
_cell.length_b   1.000
_cell.length_c   1.000
_cell.angle_alpha   90.00
_cell.angle_beta   90.00
_cell.angle_gamma   90.00
#
_symmetry.space_group_name_H-M   'P 1'
#
loop_
_entity.id
_entity.type
_entity.pdbx_description
1 polymer ?
#
loop_
_entity_poly.entity_id
_entity_poly.type
_entity_poly.pdbx_seq_one_letter_code
_entity_poly.pdbx_strand_id
1 'polypeptide(L)'
;MDFDEFYNLVFDHFEARASSQSIDSDEQRLSCLLYETFEVVCSLDLQYGTFHAAIVVSENQATSTFFGRNVSPDANRDSIRRGLEVIDEWCRLHLPTEFVRRFEQGITTRPKQSPLYSTVS
;
A
#
# COMPACT_ATOMS: atom_id res chain seq x y z
N MET A 1 15.89 2.04 7.24
CA MET A 1 14.48 2.02 7.64
C MET A 1 14.21 0.63 8.14
N ASP A 2 13.68 0.51 9.35
CA ASP A 2 13.22 -0.78 9.86
C ASP A 2 11.80 -1.09 9.39
N PHE A 3 11.29 -2.26 9.75
CA PHE A 3 9.99 -2.72 9.30
C PHE A 3 8.81 -1.94 9.93
N ASP A 4 8.96 -1.46 11.17
CA ASP A 4 7.93 -0.64 11.83
C ASP A 4 7.85 0.76 11.21
N GLU A 5 9.00 1.37 10.89
CA GLU A 5 9.08 2.61 10.12
C GLU A 5 8.45 2.46 8.73
N PHE A 6 8.66 1.30 8.08
CA PHE A 6 8.06 0.98 6.79
C PHE A 6 6.54 0.79 6.87
N TYR A 7 6.05 0.06 7.88
CA TYR A 7 4.63 -0.09 8.18
C TYR A 7 3.95 1.27 8.31
N ASN A 8 4.50 2.13 9.17
CA ASN A 8 3.95 3.47 9.37
C ASN A 8 4.01 4.29 8.09
N LEU A 9 5.12 4.23 7.34
CA LEU A 9 5.25 4.97 6.08
C LEU A 9 4.18 4.58 5.04
N VAL A 10 3.88 3.29 4.90
CA VAL A 10 2.88 2.79 3.94
C VAL A 10 1.47 3.13 4.38
N PHE A 11 1.10 2.82 5.63
CA PHE A 11 -0.28 2.97 6.08
C PHE A 11 -0.64 4.40 6.52
N ASP A 12 0.32 5.22 6.95
CA ASP A 12 0.10 6.66 7.12
C ASP A 12 -0.08 7.36 5.77
N HIS A 13 0.52 6.84 4.69
CA HIS A 13 0.32 7.39 3.36
C HIS A 13 -1.06 7.07 2.81
N PHE A 14 -1.54 5.83 2.93
CA PHE A 14 -2.86 5.46 2.41
C PHE A 14 -4.01 5.81 3.37
N GLU A 15 -3.75 5.93 4.67
CA GLU A 15 -4.73 6.27 5.70
C GLU A 15 -6.01 5.40 5.58
N ALA A 16 -7.19 6.02 5.69
CA ALA A 16 -8.49 5.36 5.57
C ALA A 16 -8.78 4.80 4.16
N ARG A 17 -7.94 5.08 3.14
CA ARG A 17 -8.07 4.48 1.81
C ARG A 17 -7.66 3.01 1.82
N ALA A 18 -6.76 2.62 2.72
CA ALA A 18 -6.34 1.24 2.91
C ALA A 18 -7.27 0.51 3.89
N SER A 19 -7.79 -0.63 3.46
CA SER A 19 -8.59 -1.55 4.28
C SER A 19 -7.98 -2.94 4.25
N SER A 20 -8.41 -3.83 5.15
CA SER A 20 -7.92 -5.23 5.20
C SER A 20 -6.39 -5.32 5.23
N GLN A 21 -5.76 -4.51 6.08
CA GLN A 21 -4.31 -4.50 6.24
C GLN A 21 -3.82 -5.86 6.72
N SER A 22 -2.78 -6.39 6.09
CA SER A 22 -2.10 -7.62 6.49
C SER A 22 -0.60 -7.39 6.54
N ILE A 23 0.05 -8.13 7.43
CA ILE A 23 1.49 -8.07 7.68
C ILE A 23 2.01 -9.50 7.65
N ASP A 24 3.08 -9.71 6.89
CA ASP A 24 3.94 -10.88 6.98
C ASP A 24 5.32 -10.36 7.41
N SER A 25 5.67 -10.59 8.68
CA SER A 25 6.94 -10.12 9.25
C SER A 25 8.13 -10.94 8.77
N ASP A 26 7.92 -12.18 8.35
CA ASP A 26 8.99 -13.07 7.89
C ASP A 26 9.44 -12.64 6.49
N GLU A 27 8.48 -12.32 5.61
CA GLU A 27 8.74 -11.78 4.27
C GLU A 27 8.90 -10.25 4.24
N GLN A 28 8.71 -9.58 5.38
CA GLN A 28 8.66 -8.12 5.48
C GLN A 28 7.74 -7.49 4.44
N ARG A 29 6.55 -8.05 4.37
CA ARG A 29 5.54 -7.78 3.37
C ARG A 29 4.31 -7.20 4.03
N LEU A 30 3.80 -6.14 3.43
CA LEU A 30 2.57 -5.46 3.81
C LEU A 30 1.59 -5.61 2.66
N SER A 31 0.33 -5.86 2.95
CA SER A 31 -0.73 -5.78 1.94
C SER A 31 -1.98 -5.09 2.46
N CYS A 32 -2.77 -4.55 1.54
CA CYS A 32 -4.08 -3.97 1.83
C CYS A 32 -4.96 -3.92 0.58
N LEU A 33 -6.25 -3.69 0.79
CA LEU A 33 -7.18 -3.26 -0.24
C LEU A 33 -7.27 -1.74 -0.26
N LEU A 34 -6.71 -1.12 -1.29
CA LEU A 34 -6.78 0.31 -1.53
C LEU A 34 -8.09 0.64 -2.27
N TYR A 35 -8.84 1.61 -1.75
CA TYR A 35 -10.16 2.01 -2.26
C TYR A 35 -11.17 0.84 -2.33
N GLU A 36 -11.04 -0.15 -1.44
CA GLU A 36 -11.84 -1.39 -1.45
C GLU A 36 -11.79 -2.16 -2.80
N THR A 37 -10.79 -1.89 -3.64
CA THR A 37 -10.76 -2.38 -5.04
C THR A 37 -9.42 -3.01 -5.41
N PHE A 38 -8.30 -2.37 -5.09
CA PHE A 38 -6.98 -2.80 -5.54
C PHE A 38 -6.23 -3.48 -4.41
N GLU A 39 -5.83 -4.73 -4.61
CA GLU A 39 -4.91 -5.40 -3.70
C GLU A 39 -3.50 -4.85 -3.93
N VAL A 40 -3.03 -4.02 -3.01
CA VAL A 40 -1.69 -3.44 -3.03
C VAL A 40 -0.80 -4.25 -2.10
N VAL A 41 0.38 -4.56 -2.58
CA VAL A 41 1.43 -5.23 -1.83
C VAL A 41 2.68 -4.37 -1.86
N CYS A 42 3.30 -4.20 -0.70
CA CYS A 42 4.56 -3.53 -0.52
C CYS A 42 5.50 -4.46 0.27
N SER A 43 6.77 -4.59 -0.12
CA SER A 43 7.75 -5.33 0.67
C SER A 43 9.08 -4.64 0.76
N LEU A 44 9.82 -4.94 1.82
CA LEU A 44 11.13 -4.39 2.11
C LEU A 44 12.15 -5.53 2.23
N ASP A 45 13.11 -5.55 1.32
CA ASP A 45 14.26 -6.43 1.41
C ASP A 45 15.37 -5.72 2.17
N LEU A 46 15.53 -6.04 3.47
CA LEU A 46 16.60 -5.44 4.30
C LEU A 46 17.99 -5.90 3.91
N GLN A 47 18.14 -7.09 3.30
CA GLN A 47 19.45 -7.60 2.92
C GLN A 47 20.04 -6.77 1.78
N TYR A 48 19.21 -6.41 0.80
CA TYR A 48 19.64 -5.64 -0.37
C TYR A 48 19.20 -4.17 -0.34
N GLY A 49 18.52 -3.74 0.73
CA GLY A 49 18.00 -2.38 0.86
C GLY A 49 17.03 -2.02 -0.27
N THR A 50 16.20 -2.97 -0.68
CA THR A 50 15.33 -2.85 -1.85
C THR A 50 13.87 -2.77 -1.45
N PHE A 51 13.13 -1.86 -2.07
CA PHE A 51 11.69 -1.70 -1.94
C PHE A 51 10.99 -2.30 -3.17
N HIS A 52 9.90 -3.01 -2.92
CA HIS A 52 9.01 -3.49 -3.96
C HIS A 52 7.58 -3.05 -3.66
N ALA A 53 6.85 -2.65 -4.71
CA ALA A 53 5.41 -2.42 -4.62
C ALA A 53 4.71 -2.82 -5.91
N ALA A 54 3.54 -3.44 -5.76
CA ALA A 54 2.75 -3.94 -6.87
C ALA A 54 1.25 -3.96 -6.53
N ILE A 55 0.43 -3.95 -7.57
CA ILE A 55 -0.99 -4.30 -7.49
C ILE A 55 -1.16 -5.74 -7.95
N VAL A 56 -1.72 -6.59 -7.10
CA VAL A 56 -2.03 -7.98 -7.42
C VAL A 56 -3.32 -8.04 -8.25
N VAL A 57 -3.28 -8.77 -9.35
CA VAL A 57 -4.41 -8.99 -10.27
C VAL A 57 -4.94 -10.42 -10.16
N SER A 58 -4.04 -11.37 -9.94
CA SER A 58 -4.36 -12.78 -9.65
C SER A 58 -3.15 -13.44 -8.98
N GLU A 59 -3.29 -14.71 -8.59
CA GLU A 59 -2.25 -15.50 -7.89
C GLU A 59 -0.85 -15.39 -8.52
N ASN A 60 -0.76 -15.32 -9.86
CA ASN A 60 0.51 -15.26 -10.59
C ASN A 60 0.68 -14.00 -11.43
N GLN A 61 -0.15 -12.98 -11.21
CA GLN A 61 -0.10 -11.73 -11.98
C GLN A 61 -0.19 -10.53 -11.06
N ALA A 62 0.80 -9.66 -11.17
CA ALA A 62 0.82 -8.36 -10.53
C ALA A 62 1.38 -7.31 -11.50
N THR A 63 1.00 -6.06 -11.31
CA THR A 63 1.63 -4.93 -11.99
C THR A 63 2.44 -4.11 -11.00
N SER A 64 3.73 -3.94 -11.30
CA SER A 64 4.63 -3.00 -10.63
C SER A 64 5.01 -1.83 -11.56
N THR A 65 4.37 -1.76 -12.73
CA THR A 65 4.54 -0.71 -13.72
C THR A 65 3.31 0.19 -13.74
N PHE A 66 3.53 1.47 -13.42
CA PHE A 66 2.50 2.49 -13.35
C PHE A 66 2.86 3.61 -14.34
N PHE A 67 1.93 3.98 -15.21
CA PHE A 67 2.17 4.97 -16.29
C PHE A 67 3.39 4.64 -17.17
N GLY A 68 3.67 3.36 -17.40
CA GLY A 68 4.81 2.89 -18.19
C GLY A 68 6.16 2.98 -17.46
N ARG A 69 6.17 3.20 -16.14
CA ARG A 69 7.38 3.30 -15.32
C ARG A 69 7.29 2.38 -14.12
N ASN A 70 8.43 1.82 -13.71
CA ASN A 70 8.51 1.06 -12.47
C ASN A 70 8.70 2.01 -11.28
N VAL A 71 8.21 1.58 -10.13
CA VAL A 71 8.54 2.23 -8.85
C VAL A 71 10.05 2.09 -8.59
N SER A 72 10.66 3.11 -7.97
CA SER A 72 12.07 3.05 -7.60
C SER A 72 12.30 1.87 -6.64
N PRO A 73 13.35 1.04 -6.86
CA PRO A 73 13.70 -0.02 -5.93
C PRO A 73 14.38 0.51 -4.66
N ASP A 74 14.68 1.81 -4.55
CA ASP A 74 15.41 2.32 -3.38
C ASP A 74 14.54 2.30 -2.10
N ALA A 75 15.04 1.62 -1.06
CA ALA A 75 14.39 1.56 0.25
C ALA A 75 14.54 2.84 1.12
N ASN A 76 14.80 4.00 0.51
CA ASN A 76 14.81 5.27 1.24
C ASN A 76 13.40 5.87 1.30
N ARG A 77 13.10 6.57 2.40
CA ARG A 77 11.77 7.11 2.71
C ARG A 77 11.15 7.93 1.56
N ASP A 78 11.94 8.80 0.93
CA ASP A 78 11.44 9.67 -0.17
C ASP A 78 11.14 8.89 -1.44
N SER A 79 11.89 7.83 -1.72
CA SER A 79 11.67 6.99 -2.90
C SER A 79 10.47 6.08 -2.71
N ILE A 80 10.31 5.49 -1.51
CA ILE A 80 9.10 4.75 -1.16
C ILE A 80 7.88 5.66 -1.25
N ARG A 81 7.90 6.84 -0.63
CA ARG A 81 6.77 7.78 -0.64
C ARG A 81 6.35 8.16 -2.06
N ARG A 82 7.31 8.49 -2.94
CA ARG A 82 7.03 8.76 -4.36
C ARG A 82 6.43 7.55 -5.07
N GLY A 83 6.88 6.34 -4.75
CA GLY A 83 6.28 5.11 -5.25
C GLY A 83 4.82 4.95 -4.84
N LEU A 84 4.53 5.18 -3.57
CA LEU A 84 3.16 5.11 -3.03
C LEU A 84 2.25 6.18 -3.65
N GLU A 85 2.75 7.42 -3.82
CA GLU A 85 2.04 8.51 -4.50
C GLU A 85 1.64 8.12 -5.93
N VAL A 86 2.56 7.50 -6.68
CA VAL A 86 2.29 7.02 -8.05
C VAL A 86 1.23 5.91 -8.07
N ILE A 87 1.28 4.99 -7.10
CA ILE A 87 0.29 3.91 -6.99
C ILE A 87 -1.09 4.47 -6.64
N ASP A 88 -1.17 5.40 -5.69
CA ASP A 88 -2.42 6.05 -5.28
C ASP A 88 -3.05 6.79 -6.47
N GLU A 89 -2.26 7.59 -7.19
CA GLU A 89 -2.70 8.30 -8.39
C GLU A 89 -3.20 7.33 -9.47
N TRP A 90 -2.44 6.26 -9.73
CA TRP A 90 -2.82 5.25 -10.71
C TRP A 90 -4.14 4.58 -10.33
N CYS A 91 -4.30 4.14 -9.08
CA CYS A 91 -5.53 3.54 -8.59
C CYS A 91 -6.71 4.49 -8.74
N ARG A 92 -6.55 5.75 -8.32
CA ARG A 92 -7.60 6.77 -8.39
C ARG A 92 -8.08 7.03 -9.81
N LEU A 93 -7.18 7.06 -10.79
CA LEU A 93 -7.52 7.25 -12.20
C LEU A 93 -8.27 6.08 -12.83
N HIS A 94 -8.13 4.87 -12.29
CA HIS A 94 -8.84 3.68 -12.76
C HIS A 94 -10.24 3.55 -12.15
N LEU A 95 -10.60 4.40 -11.19
CA LEU A 95 -11.92 4.39 -10.56
C LEU A 95 -12.85 5.43 -11.19
N PRO A 96 -14.15 5.12 -11.35
CA PRO A 96 -15.13 6.11 -11.73
C PRO A 96 -15.20 7.26 -10.72
N THR A 97 -15.37 8.50 -11.19
CA THR A 97 -15.44 9.68 -10.32
C THR A 97 -16.52 9.57 -9.23
N GLU A 98 -17.69 9.01 -9.56
CA GLU A 98 -18.77 8.80 -8.58
C GLU A 98 -18.40 7.77 -7.52
N PHE A 99 -17.62 6.74 -7.87
CA PHE A 99 -17.12 5.77 -6.90
C PHE A 99 -16.21 6.46 -5.87
N VAL A 100 -15.19 7.19 -6.35
CA VAL A 100 -14.25 7.92 -5.48
C VAL A 100 -15.00 8.89 -4.57
N ARG A 101 -15.97 9.64 -5.12
CA ARG A 101 -16.80 10.57 -4.35
C ARG A 101 -17.58 9.87 -3.22
N ARG A 102 -18.19 8.72 -3.50
CA ARG A 102 -18.94 7.93 -2.50
C ARG A 102 -18.03 7.32 -1.45
N PHE A 103 -16.87 6.82 -1.88
CA PHE A 103 -15.83 6.29 -1.00
C PHE A 103 -15.35 7.36 -0.01
N GLU A 104 -14.99 8.55 -0.49
CA GLU A 104 -14.53 9.68 0.34
C GLU A 104 -15.61 10.15 1.35
N GLN A 105 -16.88 10.10 0.96
CA GLN A 105 -18.00 10.36 1.89
C GLN A 105 -18.13 9.27 2.96
N GLY A 106 -17.90 8.01 2.59
CA GLY A 106 -17.95 6.88 3.51
C GLY A 106 -16.82 6.88 4.55
N ILE A 107 -15.58 7.19 4.16
CA ILE A 107 -14.43 7.22 5.09
C ILE A 107 -14.58 8.28 6.19
N THR A 108 -15.29 9.38 5.90
CA THR A 108 -15.56 10.44 6.90
C THR A 108 -16.45 9.93 8.05
N THR A 109 -17.08 8.77 7.86
CA THR A 109 -17.98 8.13 8.84
C THR A 109 -17.38 6.88 9.49
N ARG A 110 -16.21 6.39 9.04
CA ARG A 110 -15.54 5.21 9.63
C ARG A 110 -14.58 5.64 10.74
N PRO A 111 -14.59 4.97 11.91
CA PRO A 111 -13.50 5.10 12.86
C PRO A 111 -12.19 4.58 12.24
N LYS A 112 -11.05 5.22 12.56
CA LYS A 112 -9.71 4.74 12.16
C LYS A 112 -9.59 3.27 12.53
N GLN A 113 -9.24 2.42 11.55
CA GLN A 113 -8.88 1.03 11.85
C GLN A 113 -7.60 1.06 12.68
N SER A 114 -7.65 0.48 13.88
CA SER A 114 -6.46 0.26 14.70
C SER A 114 -5.54 -0.74 13.99
N PRO A 115 -4.21 -0.53 13.99
CA PRO A 115 -3.26 -1.56 13.61
C PRO A 115 -3.59 -2.87 14.33
N LEU A 116 -3.58 -3.99 13.60
CA LEU A 116 -3.68 -5.32 14.18
C LEU A 116 -2.36 -5.66 14.92
N TYR A 117 -2.00 -4.90 15.96
CA TYR A 117 -1.10 -5.40 16.99
C TYR A 117 -1.97 -6.08 18.05
N SER A 118 -2.11 -7.39 17.91
CA SER A 118 -2.60 -8.26 18.98
C SER A 118 -1.90 -9.60 18.88
N THR A 119 -0.76 -9.67 19.58
CA THR A 119 -0.20 -10.83 20.29
C THR A 119 -0.05 -12.14 19.51
N VAL A 120 1.21 -12.52 19.25
CA VAL A 120 1.68 -13.85 19.63
C VAL A 120 3.04 -13.69 20.31
N SER A 121 3.05 -13.91 21.63
CA SER A 121 4.25 -14.23 22.41
C SER A 121 4.23 -15.72 22.73
#